data_AF-A0A9N9FPG8-F1
#
_entry.id   AF-A0A9N9FPG8-F1
#
_cell.length_a   1.000
_cell.length_b   1.000
_cell.length_c   1.000
_cell.angle_alpha   90.00
_cell.angle_beta   90.00
_cell.angle_gamma   90.00
#
_symmetry.space_group_name_H-M   'P 1'
#
loop_
_entity.id
_entity.type
_entity.pdbx_description
1 polymer ?
#
loop_
_entity_poly.entity_id
_entity_poly.type
_entity_poly.pdbx_seq_one_letter_code
_entity_poly.pdbx_strand_id
1 'polypeptide(L)'
;MNDYILNFGEINQKFVEWFCSNGGKISPKIAFKDYSSENSGRGVVAVDDIQPFEVLFSIPHSIILSEKTSSLKDLIPSDEFEKLGKINSWFPLILCMMYESQKEDSLWKPYFDILPREFDTPMFWNEEQLAELEGTSVIDKIGRVEAEIQFNEHLLPIIQYNTYGELCSADLLRKYGFVDENNIHDIVELNGQFVVDTLSIDEDTKDKKAFKLNIEMLLEEDILNDILILDTTKEIPPELIIIAKIMTMDKAQFKKFRKTNNFPEPKMNLDIKTRLIQLFEKRLSMYKTSIKEDDEILKSNNISLKLKYTIIMRLSEKRILHGLLDNLNNWNDDEKKEEIQRKKRKIK
;
A
#
# COMPACT_ATOMS: atom_id res chain seq x y z
N MET A 1 -15.79 9.56 9.47
CA MET A 1 -15.93 9.15 8.07
C MET A 1 -17.41 8.85 7.91
N ASN A 2 -18.11 9.54 7.03
CA ASN A 2 -19.57 9.47 6.95
C ASN A 2 -19.98 8.13 6.32
N ASP A 3 -20.31 7.15 7.15
CA ASP A 3 -20.96 5.91 6.70
C ASP A 3 -22.34 6.26 6.17
N TYR A 4 -22.45 6.36 4.85
CA TYR A 4 -23.71 6.13 4.16
C TYR A 4 -24.06 4.65 4.36
N ILE A 5 -24.63 4.30 5.52
CA ILE A 5 -25.38 3.05 5.66
C ILE A 5 -26.59 3.22 4.74
N LEU A 6 -26.44 2.82 3.49
CA LEU A 6 -27.55 2.68 2.57
C LEU A 6 -28.61 1.81 3.29
N ASN A 7 -29.82 2.34 3.41
CA ASN A 7 -30.96 1.64 3.96
C ASN A 7 -31.09 0.29 3.22
N PHE A 8 -31.18 -0.84 3.93
CA PHE A 8 -31.27 -2.17 3.33
C PHE A 8 -32.34 -2.23 2.22
N GLY A 9 -33.44 -1.49 2.37
CA GLY A 9 -34.47 -1.39 1.34
C GLY A 9 -33.95 -0.87 -0.02
N GLU A 10 -33.10 0.16 0.00
CA GLU A 10 -32.51 0.75 -1.22
C GLU A 10 -31.48 -0.20 -1.87
N ILE A 11 -30.61 -0.81 -1.06
CA ILE A 11 -29.61 -1.77 -1.57
C ILE A 11 -30.31 -2.99 -2.16
N ASN A 12 -31.33 -3.51 -1.46
CA ASN A 12 -32.12 -4.64 -1.91
C ASN A 12 -32.86 -4.35 -3.21
N GLN A 13 -33.43 -3.15 -3.35
CA GLN A 13 -34.07 -2.74 -4.60
C GLN A 13 -33.08 -2.77 -5.77
N LYS A 14 -31.89 -2.18 -5.60
CA LYS A 14 -30.83 -2.20 -6.64
C LYS A 14 -30.40 -3.63 -6.99
N PHE A 15 -30.25 -4.50 -6.00
CA PHE A 15 -29.92 -5.91 -6.21
C PHE A 15 -31.00 -6.63 -7.03
N VAL A 16 -32.28 -6.46 -6.67
CA VAL A 16 -33.40 -7.10 -7.39
C VAL A 16 -33.52 -6.56 -8.82
N GLU A 17 -33.40 -5.25 -9.02
CA GLU A 17 -33.41 -4.62 -10.35
C GLU A 17 -32.29 -5.17 -11.23
N TRP A 18 -31.07 -5.26 -10.69
CA TRP A 18 -29.93 -5.86 -11.38
C TRP A 18 -30.18 -7.32 -11.74
N PHE A 19 -30.62 -8.13 -10.77
CA PHE A 19 -30.86 -9.55 -10.96
C PHE A 19 -31.90 -9.80 -12.06
N CYS A 20 -33.03 -9.11 -12.01
CA CYS A 20 -34.11 -9.22 -13.00
C CYS A 20 -33.69 -8.70 -14.37
N SER A 21 -32.97 -7.58 -14.44
CA SER A 21 -32.49 -7.00 -15.71
C SER A 21 -31.51 -7.93 -16.44
N ASN A 22 -30.82 -8.81 -15.71
CA ASN A 22 -29.94 -9.81 -16.29
C ASN A 22 -30.60 -11.18 -16.51
N GLY A 23 -31.94 -11.25 -16.49
CA GLY A 23 -32.72 -12.46 -16.78
C GLY A 23 -33.04 -13.33 -15.57
N GLY A 24 -32.65 -12.90 -14.37
CA GLY A 24 -33.11 -13.49 -13.12
C GLY A 24 -34.63 -13.38 -12.98
N LYS A 25 -35.24 -14.37 -12.32
CA LYS A 25 -36.67 -14.34 -12.00
C LYS A 25 -36.87 -14.55 -10.52
N ILE A 26 -37.77 -13.79 -9.92
CA ILE A 26 -38.16 -13.89 -8.52
C ILE A 26 -39.69 -14.01 -8.49
N SER A 27 -40.21 -14.98 -7.74
CA SER A 27 -41.64 -15.15 -7.52
C SER A 27 -42.19 -13.98 -6.72
N PRO A 28 -43.38 -13.46 -7.06
CA PRO A 28 -44.04 -12.43 -6.26
C PRO A 28 -44.50 -12.95 -4.88
N LYS A 29 -44.47 -14.27 -4.65
CA LYS A 29 -44.82 -14.89 -3.37
C LYS A 29 -43.71 -14.89 -2.34
N ILE A 30 -42.55 -14.32 -2.67
CA ILE A 30 -41.43 -14.17 -1.75
C ILE A 30 -41.00 -12.72 -1.64
N ALA A 31 -40.49 -12.34 -0.46
CA ALA A 31 -39.92 -11.02 -0.22
C ALA A 31 -38.61 -11.14 0.56
N PHE A 32 -37.70 -10.20 0.34
CA PHE A 32 -36.49 -10.06 1.15
C PHE A 32 -36.81 -9.26 2.40
N LYS A 33 -36.32 -9.71 3.55
CA LYS A 33 -36.55 -9.07 4.83
C LYS A 33 -35.28 -9.04 5.66
N ASP A 34 -35.09 -7.94 6.39
CA ASP A 34 -34.02 -7.78 7.35
C ASP A 34 -34.54 -8.10 8.76
N TYR A 35 -33.91 -9.08 9.38
CA TYR A 35 -34.13 -9.55 10.75
C TYR A 35 -32.90 -9.31 11.63
N SER A 36 -32.01 -8.39 11.25
CA SER A 36 -30.80 -8.09 12.03
C SER A 36 -31.14 -7.59 13.44
N SER A 37 -32.28 -6.91 13.64
CA SER A 37 -32.78 -6.54 14.98
C SER A 37 -33.20 -7.73 15.84
N GLU A 38 -33.40 -8.90 15.23
CA GLU A 38 -33.77 -10.16 15.87
C GLU A 38 -32.59 -11.15 15.88
N ASN A 39 -31.36 -10.68 15.62
CA ASN A 39 -30.14 -11.50 15.52
C ASN A 39 -30.25 -12.65 14.50
N SER A 40 -31.08 -12.50 13.47
CA SER A 40 -31.31 -13.53 12.45
C SER A 40 -30.83 -13.11 11.05
N GLY A 41 -30.19 -11.94 10.94
CA GLY A 41 -29.62 -11.43 9.70
C GLY A 41 -30.68 -11.16 8.63
N ARG A 42 -30.31 -11.33 7.35
CA ARG A 42 -31.21 -11.04 6.21
C ARG A 42 -31.67 -12.35 5.57
N GLY A 43 -32.93 -12.41 5.17
CA GLY A 43 -33.54 -13.63 4.65
C GLY A 43 -34.65 -13.39 3.64
N VAL A 44 -35.19 -14.50 3.14
CA VAL A 44 -36.34 -14.52 2.22
C VAL A 44 -37.53 -15.13 2.94
N VAL A 45 -38.69 -14.47 2.83
CA VAL A 45 -39.93 -14.87 3.49
C VAL A 45 -41.01 -15.13 2.45
N ALA A 46 -41.92 -16.05 2.74
CA ALA A 46 -43.16 -16.19 1.98
C ALA A 46 -44.11 -15.04 2.31
N VAL A 47 -44.73 -14.43 1.30
CA VAL A 47 -45.80 -13.43 1.44
C VAL A 47 -47.15 -13.93 0.94
N ASP A 48 -47.18 -15.14 0.39
CA ASP A 48 -48.36 -15.85 -0.08
C ASP A 48 -48.10 -17.37 -0.03
N ASP A 49 -49.14 -18.19 -0.20
CA ASP A 49 -49.06 -19.65 -0.16
C ASP A 49 -48.26 -20.21 -1.34
N ILE A 50 -47.15 -20.89 -1.03
CA ILE A 50 -46.26 -21.53 -2.01
C ILE A 50 -46.67 -22.99 -2.19
N GLN A 51 -46.98 -23.38 -3.43
CA GLN A 51 -47.35 -24.76 -3.74
C GLN A 51 -46.11 -25.66 -3.91
N PRO A 52 -46.23 -26.98 -3.68
CA PRO A 52 -45.15 -27.91 -3.99
C PRO A 52 -44.69 -27.79 -5.44
N PHE A 53 -43.37 -27.81 -5.65
CA PHE A 53 -42.71 -27.68 -6.96
C PHE A 53 -42.86 -26.31 -7.66
N GLU A 54 -43.40 -25.29 -6.99
CA GLU A 54 -43.43 -23.92 -7.51
C GLU A 54 -42.02 -23.32 -7.57
N VAL A 55 -41.67 -22.69 -8.70
CA VAL A 55 -40.35 -22.06 -8.88
C VAL A 55 -40.36 -20.70 -8.17
N LEU A 56 -39.55 -20.57 -7.12
CA LEU A 56 -39.43 -19.32 -6.36
C LEU A 56 -38.46 -18.33 -6.99
N PHE A 57 -37.40 -18.81 -7.64
CA PHE A 57 -36.48 -17.98 -8.40
C PHE A 57 -35.71 -18.83 -9.41
N SER A 58 -35.14 -18.18 -10.43
CA SER A 58 -34.23 -18.81 -11.39
C SER A 58 -33.04 -17.91 -11.68
N ILE A 59 -31.83 -18.47 -11.65
CA ILE A 59 -30.57 -17.73 -11.82
C ILE A 59 -29.96 -18.10 -13.19
N PRO A 60 -29.81 -17.13 -14.11
CA PRO A 60 -29.09 -17.34 -15.37
C PRO A 60 -27.62 -17.68 -15.14
N HIS A 61 -27.08 -18.64 -15.89
CA HIS A 61 -25.66 -19.01 -15.79
C HIS A 61 -24.70 -17.84 -16.08
N SER A 62 -25.12 -16.88 -16.92
CA SER A 62 -24.30 -15.72 -17.29
C SER A 62 -23.97 -14.79 -16.12
N ILE A 63 -24.76 -14.80 -15.04
CA ILE A 63 -24.56 -13.93 -13.88
C ILE A 63 -23.99 -14.68 -12.67
N ILE A 64 -23.69 -15.97 -12.81
CA ILE A 64 -22.99 -16.72 -11.77
C ILE A 64 -21.54 -16.25 -11.79
N LEU A 65 -21.04 -15.71 -10.69
CA LEU A 65 -19.63 -15.31 -10.57
C LEU A 65 -18.74 -16.57 -10.54
N SER A 66 -17.79 -16.64 -11.47
CA SER A 66 -16.84 -17.74 -11.62
C SER A 66 -15.63 -17.29 -12.44
N GLU A 67 -14.60 -18.12 -12.52
CA GLU A 67 -13.45 -17.94 -13.39
C GLU A 67 -13.82 -17.86 -14.89
N LYS A 68 -15.02 -18.34 -15.26
CA LYS A 68 -15.48 -18.34 -16.66
C LYS A 68 -16.25 -17.06 -17.03
N THR A 69 -16.90 -16.46 -16.05
CA THR A 69 -17.79 -15.31 -16.25
C THR A 69 -17.11 -14.00 -15.85
N SER A 70 -16.27 -14.02 -14.82
CA SER A 70 -15.47 -12.87 -14.38
C SER A 70 -14.62 -12.31 -15.52
N SER A 71 -14.48 -10.99 -15.56
CA SER A 71 -13.59 -10.31 -16.51
C SER A 71 -12.11 -10.53 -16.19
N LEU A 72 -11.79 -11.13 -15.04
CA LEU A 72 -10.42 -11.49 -14.65
C LEU A 72 -9.77 -12.51 -15.61
N LYS A 73 -10.58 -13.36 -16.28
CA LYS A 73 -10.10 -14.35 -17.25
C LYS A 73 -9.35 -13.76 -18.44
N ASP A 74 -9.56 -12.47 -18.71
CA ASP A 74 -8.91 -11.75 -19.80
C ASP A 74 -7.52 -11.24 -19.39
N LEU A 75 -7.23 -11.20 -18.08
CA LEU A 75 -5.96 -10.76 -17.50
C LEU A 75 -5.06 -11.93 -17.08
N ILE A 76 -5.67 -13.02 -16.61
CA ILE A 76 -4.94 -14.19 -16.08
C ILE A 76 -5.07 -15.37 -17.05
N PRO A 77 -3.96 -16.01 -17.45
CA PRO A 77 -4.00 -17.21 -18.27
C PRO A 77 -4.88 -18.33 -17.68
N SER A 78 -5.62 -19.04 -18.53
CA SER A 78 -6.55 -20.09 -18.08
C SER A 78 -5.86 -21.24 -17.33
N ASP A 79 -4.60 -21.54 -17.67
CA ASP A 79 -3.82 -22.58 -16.98
C ASP A 79 -3.46 -22.19 -15.53
N GLU A 80 -3.39 -20.89 -15.23
CA GLU A 80 -3.15 -20.39 -13.88
C GLU A 80 -4.36 -20.63 -12.97
N PHE A 81 -5.58 -20.40 -13.47
CA PHE A 81 -6.81 -20.78 -12.77
C PHE A 81 -6.90 -22.29 -12.53
N GLU A 82 -6.53 -23.12 -13.51
CA GLU A 82 -6.50 -24.58 -13.32
C GLU A 82 -5.48 -25.03 -12.28
N LYS A 83 -4.29 -24.43 -12.27
CA LYS A 83 -3.26 -24.70 -11.25
C LYS A 83 -3.76 -24.32 -9.86
N LEU A 84 -4.34 -23.13 -9.71
CA LEU A 84 -4.93 -22.68 -8.45
C LEU A 84 -6.04 -23.59 -7.97
N GLY A 85 -6.98 -23.96 -8.86
CA GLY A 85 -8.09 -24.85 -8.53
C GLY A 85 -7.64 -26.24 -8.08
N LYS A 86 -6.49 -26.74 -8.57
CA LYS A 86 -5.88 -28.00 -8.12
C LYS A 86 -5.27 -27.89 -6.72
N ILE A 87 -4.77 -26.71 -6.33
CA ILE A 87 -4.26 -26.46 -4.98
C ILE A 87 -5.43 -26.33 -4.00
N ASN A 88 -6.40 -25.48 -4.34
CA ASN A 88 -7.63 -25.31 -3.59
C ASN A 88 -8.75 -24.88 -4.54
N SER A 89 -9.84 -25.67 -4.58
CA SER A 89 -10.99 -25.43 -5.45
C SER A 89 -11.67 -24.08 -5.25
N TRP A 90 -11.45 -23.42 -4.11
CA TRP A 90 -12.02 -22.10 -3.80
C TRP A 90 -11.17 -20.94 -4.33
N PHE A 91 -9.87 -21.14 -4.59
CA PHE A 91 -8.97 -20.05 -4.99
C PHE A 91 -9.39 -19.30 -6.25
N PRO A 92 -9.82 -19.97 -7.35
CA PRO A 92 -10.32 -19.27 -8.53
C PRO A 92 -11.47 -18.31 -8.21
N LEU A 93 -12.41 -18.75 -7.36
CA LEU A 93 -13.56 -17.95 -6.98
C LEU A 93 -13.16 -16.79 -6.04
N ILE A 94 -12.30 -17.04 -5.05
CA ILE A 94 -11.79 -16.00 -4.15
C ILE A 94 -11.11 -14.91 -4.97
N LEU A 95 -10.25 -15.28 -5.92
CA LEU A 95 -9.56 -14.32 -6.78
C LEU A 95 -10.53 -13.51 -7.64
N CYS A 96 -11.54 -14.16 -8.23
CA CYS A 96 -12.59 -13.47 -8.98
C CYS A 96 -13.40 -12.51 -8.10
N MET A 97 -13.75 -12.92 -6.88
CA MET A 97 -14.47 -12.07 -5.93
C MET A 97 -13.64 -10.85 -5.54
N MET A 98 -12.35 -11.04 -5.22
CA MET A 98 -11.45 -9.95 -4.88
C MET A 98 -11.37 -8.94 -6.03
N TYR A 99 -11.07 -9.41 -7.25
CA TYR A 99 -10.94 -8.55 -8.42
C TYR A 99 -12.23 -7.79 -8.76
N GLU A 100 -13.36 -8.48 -8.88
CA GLU A 100 -14.63 -7.84 -9.27
C GLU A 100 -15.16 -6.91 -8.15
N SER A 101 -14.84 -7.17 -6.88
CA SER A 101 -15.26 -6.30 -5.77
C SER A 101 -14.58 -4.92 -5.75
N GLN A 102 -13.43 -4.78 -6.40
CA GLN A 102 -12.69 -3.51 -6.48
C GLN A 102 -13.11 -2.67 -7.69
N LYS A 103 -13.93 -3.21 -8.59
CA LYS A 103 -14.37 -2.54 -9.82
C LYS A 103 -15.71 -1.85 -9.62
N GLU A 104 -15.72 -0.54 -9.78
CA GLU A 104 -16.97 0.25 -9.75
C GLU A 104 -17.91 -0.08 -10.90
N ASP A 105 -17.38 -0.51 -12.04
CA ASP A 105 -18.11 -0.93 -13.24
C ASP A 105 -18.36 -2.46 -13.29
N SER A 106 -18.12 -3.18 -12.19
CA SER A 106 -18.36 -4.63 -12.15
C SER A 106 -19.83 -4.96 -12.40
N LEU A 107 -20.07 -5.98 -13.23
CA LEU A 107 -21.39 -6.57 -13.40
C LEU A 107 -21.98 -6.99 -12.04
N TRP A 108 -21.17 -7.47 -11.10
CA TRP A 108 -21.62 -7.96 -9.80
C TRP A 108 -21.63 -6.89 -8.70
N LYS A 109 -21.42 -5.60 -9.03
CA LYS A 109 -21.40 -4.53 -8.03
C LYS A 109 -22.67 -4.53 -7.14
N PRO A 110 -23.91 -4.64 -7.67
CA PRO A 110 -25.10 -4.71 -6.82
C PRO A 110 -25.17 -5.97 -5.94
N TYR A 111 -24.56 -7.08 -6.38
CA TYR A 111 -24.42 -8.28 -5.57
C TYR A 111 -23.42 -8.07 -4.43
N PHE A 112 -22.25 -7.49 -4.68
CA PHE A 112 -21.29 -7.19 -3.62
C PHE A 112 -21.81 -6.15 -2.63
N ASP A 113 -22.58 -5.16 -3.10
CA ASP A 113 -23.14 -4.11 -2.25
C ASP A 113 -24.16 -4.63 -1.24
N ILE A 114 -24.87 -5.72 -1.58
CA ILE A 114 -25.80 -6.37 -0.65
C ILE A 114 -25.12 -7.39 0.27
N LEU A 115 -23.87 -7.81 0.03
CA LEU A 115 -23.20 -8.76 0.92
C LEU A 115 -22.92 -8.15 2.31
N PRO A 116 -22.94 -8.96 3.38
CA PRO A 116 -22.51 -8.48 4.69
C PRO A 116 -21.02 -8.12 4.66
N ARG A 117 -20.64 -7.07 5.41
CA ARG A 117 -19.25 -6.64 5.58
C ARG A 117 -18.62 -7.17 6.87
N GLU A 118 -19.44 -7.65 7.79
CA GLU A 118 -19.07 -8.19 9.09
C GLU A 118 -19.66 -9.60 9.24
N PHE A 119 -18.94 -10.46 9.96
CA PHE A 119 -19.32 -11.86 10.16
C PHE A 119 -19.06 -12.25 11.61
N ASP A 120 -20.02 -12.95 12.23
CA ASP A 120 -19.93 -13.40 13.62
C ASP A 120 -19.32 -14.80 13.77
N THR A 121 -18.76 -15.37 12.70
CA THR A 121 -18.08 -16.68 12.79
C THR A 121 -16.76 -16.57 13.57
N PRO A 122 -16.35 -17.59 14.34
CA PRO A 122 -15.13 -17.54 15.18
C PRO A 122 -13.84 -17.12 14.46
N MET A 123 -13.76 -17.27 13.13
CA MET A 123 -12.65 -16.80 12.32
C MET A 123 -12.38 -15.29 12.45
N PHE A 124 -13.40 -14.48 12.76
CA PHE A 124 -13.31 -13.03 12.90
C PHE A 124 -13.24 -12.55 14.35
N TRP A 125 -13.31 -13.46 15.32
CA TRP A 125 -13.28 -13.11 16.74
C TRP A 125 -11.86 -12.67 17.18
N ASN A 126 -11.81 -11.89 18.26
CA ASN A 126 -10.58 -11.52 18.93
C ASN A 126 -10.12 -12.60 19.93
N GLU A 127 -8.91 -12.45 20.50
CA GLU A 127 -8.32 -13.45 21.40
C GLU A 127 -9.15 -13.67 22.68
N GLU A 128 -9.75 -12.62 23.24
CA GLU A 128 -10.59 -12.72 24.44
C GLU A 128 -11.86 -13.53 24.16
N GLN A 129 -12.50 -13.29 23.02
CA GLN A 129 -13.70 -14.03 22.58
C GLN A 129 -13.37 -15.50 22.26
N LEU A 130 -12.19 -15.77 21.70
CA LEU A 130 -11.75 -17.14 21.44
C LEU A 130 -11.41 -17.90 22.73
N ALA A 131 -10.96 -17.21 23.77
CA ALA A 131 -10.70 -17.83 25.08
C ALA A 131 -11.97 -18.43 25.72
N GLU A 132 -13.14 -17.86 25.44
CA GLU A 132 -14.43 -18.41 25.89
C GLU A 132 -14.77 -19.78 25.29
N LEU A 133 -14.06 -20.20 24.22
CA LEU A 133 -14.19 -21.52 23.61
C LEU A 133 -13.21 -22.56 24.19
N GLU A 134 -12.42 -22.21 25.20
CA GLU A 134 -11.46 -23.11 25.83
C GLU A 134 -12.15 -24.41 26.32
N GLY A 135 -11.54 -25.56 26.03
CA GLY A 135 -12.10 -26.87 26.34
C GLY A 135 -13.09 -27.41 25.30
N THR A 136 -13.40 -26.65 24.24
CA THR A 136 -14.21 -27.14 23.11
C THR A 136 -13.33 -27.65 21.96
N SER A 137 -13.90 -28.49 21.09
CA SER A 137 -13.21 -28.94 19.85
C SER A 137 -13.29 -27.94 18.69
N VAL A 138 -13.85 -26.76 18.92
CA VAL A 138 -14.09 -25.75 17.86
C VAL A 138 -12.82 -24.96 17.56
N ILE A 139 -11.99 -24.66 18.56
CA ILE A 139 -10.76 -23.86 18.42
C ILE A 139 -9.85 -24.42 17.31
N ASP A 140 -9.63 -25.74 17.33
CA ASP A 140 -8.77 -26.43 16.35
C ASP A 140 -9.35 -26.49 14.93
N LYS A 141 -10.61 -26.07 14.73
CA LYS A 141 -11.34 -26.14 13.46
C LYS A 141 -11.62 -24.79 12.83
N ILE A 142 -11.22 -23.69 13.47
CA ILE A 142 -11.47 -22.33 12.96
C ILE A 142 -10.75 -22.12 11.62
N GLY A 143 -9.56 -22.69 11.46
CA GLY A 143 -8.83 -22.66 10.19
C GLY A 143 -8.27 -21.28 9.80
N ARG A 144 -8.22 -20.32 10.74
CA ARG A 144 -7.82 -18.92 10.46
C ARG A 144 -6.36 -18.84 10.00
N VAL A 145 -5.47 -19.52 10.72
CA VAL A 145 -4.03 -19.50 10.42
C VAL A 145 -3.76 -20.18 9.07
N GLU A 146 -4.39 -21.33 8.83
CA GLU A 146 -4.26 -22.07 7.59
C GLU A 146 -4.78 -21.27 6.39
N ALA A 147 -5.93 -20.59 6.55
CA ALA A 147 -6.49 -19.72 5.52
C ALA A 147 -5.56 -18.53 5.21
N GLU A 148 -4.96 -17.92 6.23
CA GLU A 148 -4.02 -16.81 6.06
C GLU A 148 -2.72 -17.26 5.37
N ILE A 149 -2.17 -18.42 5.75
CA ILE A 149 -1.01 -19.02 5.07
C ILE A 149 -1.35 -19.30 3.60
N GLN A 150 -2.46 -19.98 3.34
CA GLN A 150 -2.91 -20.29 1.98
C GLN A 150 -3.11 -19.05 1.10
N PHE A 151 -3.67 -17.99 1.67
CA PHE A 151 -3.80 -16.71 0.98
C PHE A 151 -2.43 -16.15 0.59
N ASN A 152 -1.50 -16.06 1.54
CA ASN A 152 -0.19 -15.45 1.33
C ASN A 152 0.72 -16.26 0.40
N GLU A 153 0.64 -17.60 0.43
CA GLU A 153 1.49 -18.45 -0.38
C GLU A 153 0.99 -18.64 -1.81
N HIS A 154 -0.33 -18.56 -2.04
CA HIS A 154 -0.91 -18.95 -3.33
C HIS A 154 -1.68 -17.84 -4.05
N LEU A 155 -2.46 -17.04 -3.32
CA LEU A 155 -3.27 -15.98 -3.94
C LEU A 155 -2.48 -14.69 -4.05
N LEU A 156 -1.79 -14.31 -2.97
CA LEU A 156 -1.09 -13.06 -2.89
C LEU A 156 -0.04 -12.83 -4.00
N PRO A 157 0.83 -13.80 -4.35
CA PRO A 157 1.82 -13.59 -5.42
C PRO A 157 1.18 -13.30 -6.78
N ILE A 158 0.04 -13.92 -7.06
CA ILE A 158 -0.72 -13.73 -8.30
C ILE A 158 -1.34 -12.34 -8.34
N ILE A 159 -1.91 -11.89 -7.22
CA ILE A 159 -2.49 -10.56 -7.15
C ILE A 159 -1.40 -9.49 -7.26
N GLN A 160 -0.25 -9.69 -6.60
CA GLN A 160 0.92 -8.81 -6.74
C GLN A 160 1.39 -8.71 -8.18
N TYR A 161 1.61 -9.85 -8.84
CA TYR A 161 2.12 -9.87 -10.21
C TYR A 161 1.14 -9.22 -11.21
N ASN A 162 -0.17 -9.41 -11.03
CA ASN A 162 -1.16 -9.04 -12.04
C ASN A 162 -1.97 -7.76 -11.73
N THR A 163 -2.00 -7.26 -10.49
CA THR A 163 -3.04 -6.29 -10.07
C THR A 163 -2.50 -5.03 -9.43
N TYR A 164 -1.45 -5.13 -8.59
CA TYR A 164 -1.10 -4.01 -7.71
C TYR A 164 -0.19 -2.95 -8.34
N GLY A 165 0.48 -3.25 -9.47
CA GLY A 165 1.36 -2.30 -10.14
C GLY A 165 2.61 -1.94 -9.33
N GLU A 166 3.22 -0.80 -9.63
CA GLU A 166 4.48 -0.33 -9.04
C GLU A 166 4.31 0.31 -7.65
N LEU A 167 3.68 -0.40 -6.70
CA LEU A 167 3.45 0.11 -5.34
C LEU A 167 4.59 -0.23 -4.38
N CYS A 168 4.95 0.73 -3.52
CA CYS A 168 5.90 0.51 -2.43
C CYS A 168 5.29 -0.31 -1.28
N SER A 169 6.13 -0.91 -0.45
CA SER A 169 5.72 -1.74 0.69
C SER A 169 4.85 -1.00 1.71
N ALA A 170 5.04 0.31 1.90
CA ALA A 170 4.18 1.10 2.78
C ALA A 170 2.74 1.15 2.26
N ASP A 171 2.56 1.29 0.95
CA ASP A 171 1.26 1.30 0.30
C ASP A 171 0.61 -0.07 0.28
N LEU A 172 1.39 -1.12 -0.01
CA LEU A 172 0.93 -2.50 0.05
C LEU A 172 0.42 -2.86 1.44
N LEU A 173 1.18 -2.48 2.48
CA LEU A 173 0.80 -2.76 3.86
C LEU A 173 -0.46 -1.99 4.27
N ARG A 174 -0.52 -0.70 3.93
CA ARG A 174 -1.65 0.17 4.29
C ARG A 174 -2.95 -0.24 3.60
N LYS A 175 -2.89 -0.55 2.31
CA LYS A 175 -4.09 -0.83 1.49
C LYS A 175 -4.52 -2.28 1.56
N TYR A 176 -3.56 -3.21 1.68
CA TYR A 176 -3.81 -4.64 1.48
C TYR A 176 -3.29 -5.54 2.61
N GLY A 177 -2.56 -5.00 3.60
CA GLY A 177 -2.17 -5.74 4.80
C GLY A 177 -0.97 -6.68 4.64
N PHE A 178 -0.21 -6.57 3.55
CA PHE A 178 0.99 -7.37 3.30
C PHE A 178 2.14 -6.52 2.73
N VAL A 179 3.34 -7.08 2.66
CA VAL A 179 4.48 -6.51 1.91
C VAL A 179 5.19 -7.59 1.11
N ASP A 180 5.91 -7.18 0.06
CA ASP A 180 6.84 -8.04 -0.67
C ASP A 180 8.25 -7.90 -0.06
N GLU A 181 8.89 -9.03 0.21
CA GLU A 181 10.23 -9.08 0.81
C GLU A 181 11.31 -8.49 -0.10
N ASN A 182 11.10 -8.50 -1.42
CA ASN A 182 12.06 -8.01 -2.41
C ASN A 182 11.45 -6.98 -3.37
N ASN A 183 10.62 -6.08 -2.85
CA ASN A 183 9.95 -5.08 -3.66
C ASN A 183 10.94 -4.05 -4.25
N ILE A 184 11.07 -4.04 -5.58
CA ILE A 184 11.93 -3.09 -6.30
C ILE A 184 11.36 -1.67 -6.35
N HIS A 185 10.08 -1.49 -6.01
CA HIS A 185 9.37 -0.22 -5.98
C HIS A 185 9.35 0.42 -4.59
N ASP A 186 10.13 -0.11 -3.64
CA ASP A 186 10.21 0.45 -2.30
C ASP A 186 10.82 1.86 -2.29
N ILE A 187 10.27 2.69 -1.41
CA ILE A 187 10.67 4.08 -1.24
C ILE A 187 10.80 4.44 0.23
N VAL A 188 11.49 5.55 0.48
CA VAL A 188 11.47 6.28 1.74
C VAL A 188 10.93 7.67 1.48
N GLU A 189 9.87 8.02 2.19
CA GLU A 189 9.33 9.38 2.20
C GLU A 189 10.08 10.24 3.22
N LEU A 190 10.57 11.38 2.75
CA LEU A 190 11.14 12.45 3.56
C LEU A 190 10.17 13.62 3.61
N ASN A 191 9.64 13.91 4.80
CA ASN A 191 8.82 15.09 4.99
C ASN A 191 9.64 16.37 4.76
N GLY A 192 9.12 17.32 3.96
CA GLY A 192 9.81 18.55 3.61
C GLY A 192 10.22 19.40 4.81
N GLN A 193 9.35 19.50 5.83
CA GLN A 193 9.67 20.22 7.07
C GLN A 193 10.83 19.55 7.81
N PHE A 194 10.82 18.22 7.91
CA PHE A 194 11.93 17.47 8.51
C PHE A 194 13.26 17.71 7.79
N VAL A 195 13.25 17.77 6.45
CA VAL A 195 14.43 18.08 5.64
C VAL A 195 14.95 19.49 5.96
N VAL A 196 14.06 20.48 5.97
CA VAL A 196 14.37 21.87 6.32
C VAL A 196 14.99 21.96 7.72
N ASP A 197 14.33 21.38 8.73
CA ASP A 197 14.77 21.45 10.12
C ASP A 197 16.14 20.80 10.34
N THR A 198 16.47 19.78 9.56
CA THR A 198 17.71 19.03 9.70
C THR A 198 18.88 19.65 8.95
N LEU A 199 18.62 20.24 7.79
CA LEU A 199 19.65 20.93 7.00
C LEU A 199 19.93 22.35 7.50
N SER A 200 19.09 22.84 8.42
CA SER A 200 19.29 24.12 9.11
C SER A 200 20.54 24.09 9.98
N ILE A 201 21.33 25.15 9.90
CA ILE A 201 22.44 25.41 10.81
C ILE A 201 21.91 26.27 11.96
N ASP A 202 22.30 25.95 13.20
CA ASP A 202 21.87 26.57 14.48
C ASP A 202 21.26 27.98 14.37
N GLU A 203 20.02 28.10 14.88
CA GLU A 203 19.15 29.29 14.86
C GLU A 203 19.81 30.57 15.38
N ASP A 204 20.88 30.46 16.18
CA ASP A 204 21.55 31.59 16.81
C ASP A 204 22.44 32.41 15.84
N THR A 205 22.68 31.93 14.63
CA THR A 205 23.68 32.55 13.72
C THR A 205 23.16 33.06 12.37
N LYS A 206 21.89 32.83 11.99
CA LYS A 206 21.32 33.36 10.73
C LYS A 206 20.11 34.28 10.94
N ASP A 207 20.08 35.29 10.08
CA ASP A 207 18.97 36.22 9.81
C ASP A 207 17.69 35.42 9.50
N LYS A 208 16.81 35.21 10.50
CA LYS A 208 15.57 34.41 10.39
C LYS A 208 14.72 34.76 9.17
N LYS A 209 14.81 36.02 8.71
CA LYS A 209 14.13 36.50 7.51
C LYS A 209 14.71 35.90 6.23
N ALA A 210 16.03 35.83 6.10
CA ALA A 210 16.67 35.24 4.92
C ALA A 210 16.41 33.73 4.84
N PHE A 211 16.35 33.06 5.99
CA PHE A 211 16.04 31.64 6.08
C PHE A 211 14.61 31.32 5.63
N LYS A 212 13.61 32.03 6.15
CA LYS A 212 12.22 31.88 5.70
C LYS A 212 12.08 32.09 4.20
N LEU A 213 12.81 33.09 3.69
CA LEU A 213 12.82 33.46 2.29
C LEU A 213 13.48 32.40 1.37
N ASN A 214 14.41 31.59 1.89
CA ASN A 214 14.95 30.42 1.17
C ASN A 214 13.89 29.33 0.99
N ILE A 215 13.14 29.04 2.06
CA ILE A 215 12.10 28.01 2.05
C ILE A 215 10.98 28.40 1.08
N GLU A 216 10.50 29.65 1.15
CA GLU A 216 9.48 30.18 0.24
C GLU A 216 9.89 30.01 -1.23
N MET A 217 11.15 30.30 -1.57
CA MET A 217 11.64 30.11 -2.96
C MET A 217 11.69 28.65 -3.39
N LEU A 218 12.11 27.75 -2.50
CA LEU A 218 12.17 26.33 -2.82
C LEU A 218 10.78 25.73 -3.06
N LEU A 219 9.77 26.22 -2.33
CA LEU A 219 8.36 25.87 -2.51
C LEU A 219 7.77 26.47 -3.79
N GLU A 220 8.06 27.74 -4.08
CA GLU A 220 7.57 28.43 -5.30
C GLU A 220 8.02 27.75 -6.60
N GLU A 221 9.16 27.07 -6.56
CA GLU A 221 9.80 26.44 -7.72
C GLU A 221 9.67 24.91 -7.72
N ASP A 222 8.82 24.36 -6.84
CA ASP A 222 8.49 22.93 -6.75
C ASP A 222 9.71 22.02 -6.47
N ILE A 223 10.77 22.60 -5.86
CA ILE A 223 12.00 21.88 -5.48
C ILE A 223 11.84 21.27 -4.09
N LEU A 224 11.23 22.01 -3.16
CA LEU A 224 10.86 21.51 -1.84
C LEU A 224 9.37 21.21 -1.85
N ASN A 225 9.03 19.93 -1.72
CA ASN A 225 7.65 19.46 -1.64
C ASN A 225 7.36 18.94 -0.23
N ASP A 226 6.07 18.70 0.06
CA ASP A 226 5.65 18.11 1.34
C ASP A 226 6.34 16.76 1.59
N ILE A 227 6.59 16.01 0.51
CA ILE A 227 7.26 14.71 0.52
C ILE A 227 8.32 14.69 -0.59
N LEU A 228 9.55 14.35 -0.21
CA LEU A 228 10.59 13.95 -1.15
C LEU A 228 10.78 12.43 -1.10
N ILE A 229 10.94 11.82 -2.27
CA ILE A 229 11.02 10.36 -2.42
C ILE A 229 12.48 9.96 -2.60
N LEU A 230 12.88 8.92 -1.86
CA LEU A 230 14.13 8.18 -2.06
C LEU A 230 13.76 6.76 -2.46
N ASP A 231 14.29 6.23 -3.55
CA ASP A 231 13.89 4.92 -4.06
C ASP A 231 15.03 3.89 -3.99
N THR A 232 14.76 2.70 -4.53
CA THR A 232 15.70 1.58 -4.57
C THR A 232 16.95 1.80 -5.44
N THR A 233 16.97 2.85 -6.29
CA THR A 233 18.16 3.23 -7.07
C THR A 233 19.29 3.72 -6.16
N LYS A 234 18.93 4.23 -4.96
CA LYS A 234 19.84 4.82 -3.97
C LYS A 234 20.65 5.99 -4.55
N GLU A 235 20.14 6.64 -5.60
CA GLU A 235 20.70 7.88 -6.10
C GLU A 235 20.21 9.06 -5.26
N ILE A 236 21.03 10.09 -5.11
CA ILE A 236 20.66 11.28 -4.35
C ILE A 236 19.84 12.19 -5.26
N PRO A 237 18.57 12.49 -4.93
CA PRO A 237 17.76 13.42 -5.70
C PRO A 237 18.47 14.77 -5.88
N PRO A 238 18.54 15.32 -7.12
CA PRO A 238 19.08 16.65 -7.39
C PRO A 238 18.48 17.75 -6.49
N GLU A 239 17.20 17.62 -6.16
CA GLU A 239 16.43 18.53 -5.32
C GLU A 239 17.03 18.60 -3.92
N LEU A 240 17.39 17.46 -3.31
CA LEU A 240 18.05 17.44 -2.00
C LEU A 240 19.41 18.14 -2.01
N ILE A 241 20.16 18.03 -3.11
CA ILE A 241 21.45 18.73 -3.27
C ILE A 241 21.20 20.25 -3.34
N ILE A 242 20.18 20.68 -4.09
CA ILE A 242 19.82 22.10 -4.23
C ILE A 242 19.32 22.66 -2.90
N ILE A 243 18.44 21.94 -2.20
CA ILE A 243 17.92 22.32 -0.89
C ILE A 243 19.08 22.47 0.09
N ALA A 244 19.93 21.45 0.25
CA ALA A 244 21.08 21.52 1.14
C ALA A 244 21.98 22.73 0.83
N LYS A 245 22.26 22.98 -0.46
CA LYS A 245 23.08 24.12 -0.89
C LYS A 245 22.46 25.47 -0.56
N ILE A 246 21.16 25.64 -0.79
CA ILE A 246 20.43 26.88 -0.48
C ILE A 246 20.38 27.12 1.03
N MET A 247 20.14 26.06 1.80
CA MET A 247 20.04 26.12 3.26
C MET A 247 21.39 26.44 3.90
N THR A 248 22.51 26.01 3.31
CA THR A 248 23.85 26.32 3.82
C THR A 248 24.41 27.67 3.36
N MET A 249 23.84 28.33 2.34
CA MET A 249 24.37 29.61 1.80
C MET A 249 24.60 30.68 2.87
N ASP A 250 25.73 31.37 2.78
CA ASP A 250 25.98 32.58 3.56
C ASP A 250 25.19 33.79 3.01
N LYS A 251 25.21 34.91 3.76
CA LYS A 251 24.45 36.12 3.40
C LYS A 251 24.90 36.75 2.07
N ALA A 252 26.18 36.63 1.71
CA ALA A 252 26.71 37.20 0.46
C ALA A 252 26.34 36.33 -0.74
N GLN A 253 26.46 35.00 -0.60
CA GLN A 253 26.01 34.00 -1.57
C GLN A 253 24.51 34.14 -1.82
N PHE A 254 23.70 34.26 -0.76
CA PHE A 254 22.26 34.43 -0.88
C PHE A 254 21.89 35.74 -1.60
N LYS A 255 22.53 36.86 -1.25
CA LYS A 255 22.32 38.14 -1.97
C LYS A 255 22.68 38.04 -3.45
N LYS A 256 23.73 37.30 -3.81
CA LYS A 256 24.12 37.08 -5.21
C LYS A 256 23.08 36.23 -5.94
N PHE A 257 22.67 35.13 -5.33
CA PHE A 257 21.64 34.23 -5.85
C PHE A 257 20.32 34.97 -6.11
N ARG A 258 19.85 35.78 -5.15
CA ARG A 258 18.66 36.64 -5.27
C ARG A 258 18.70 37.64 -6.42
N LYS A 259 19.89 38.09 -6.83
CA LYS A 259 20.03 39.00 -7.97
C LYS A 259 19.96 38.28 -9.31
N THR A 260 20.42 37.03 -9.36
CA THR A 260 20.43 36.23 -10.59
C THR A 260 19.14 35.44 -10.81
N ASN A 261 18.39 35.14 -9.75
CA ASN A 261 17.17 34.33 -9.76
C ASN A 261 17.30 32.96 -10.44
N ASN A 262 18.52 32.40 -10.52
CA ASN A 262 18.81 31.12 -11.14
C ASN A 262 19.26 30.12 -10.08
N PHE A 263 18.53 29.01 -9.92
CA PHE A 263 18.85 27.96 -8.97
C PHE A 263 20.25 27.39 -9.22
N PRO A 264 20.98 27.05 -8.14
CA PRO A 264 22.30 26.48 -8.29
C PRO A 264 22.20 25.08 -8.91
N GLU A 265 23.16 24.73 -9.77
CA GLU A 265 23.27 23.34 -10.24
C GLU A 265 23.44 22.38 -9.05
N PRO A 266 22.87 21.15 -9.15
CA PRO A 266 22.92 20.08 -8.14
C PRO A 266 24.32 19.44 -8.09
N LYS A 267 25.33 20.26 -7.81
CA LYS A 267 26.72 19.83 -7.72
C LYS A 267 27.09 19.56 -6.27
N MET A 268 27.40 18.30 -6.00
CA MET A 268 27.92 17.83 -4.71
C MET A 268 29.24 18.52 -4.33
N ASN A 269 29.40 18.81 -3.04
CA ASN A 269 30.65 19.25 -2.40
C ASN A 269 30.71 18.67 -0.98
N LEU A 270 31.82 18.89 -0.26
CA LEU A 270 32.01 18.31 1.07
C LEU A 270 30.98 18.78 2.11
N ASP A 271 30.62 20.07 2.11
CA ASP A 271 29.62 20.60 3.04
C ASP A 271 28.23 19.98 2.79
N ILE A 272 27.80 19.91 1.53
CA ILE A 272 26.54 19.27 1.14
C ILE A 272 26.56 17.79 1.52
N LYS A 273 27.65 17.06 1.23
CA LYS A 273 27.82 15.66 1.64
C LYS A 273 27.63 15.49 3.14
N THR A 274 28.30 16.31 3.96
CA THR A 274 28.17 16.25 5.42
C THR A 274 26.73 16.50 5.87
N ARG A 275 26.02 17.45 5.26
CA ARG A 275 24.62 17.75 5.61
C ARG A 275 23.65 16.65 5.21
N LEU A 276 23.84 16.04 4.05
CA LEU A 276 23.01 14.91 3.61
C LEU A 276 23.26 13.65 4.45
N ILE A 277 24.51 13.41 4.87
CA ILE A 277 24.83 12.35 5.85
C ILE A 277 24.04 12.59 7.15
N GLN A 278 24.11 13.80 7.71
CA GLN A 278 23.34 14.17 8.92
C GLN A 278 21.83 13.98 8.73
N LEU A 279 21.29 14.34 7.56
CA LEU A 279 19.88 14.15 7.23
C LEU A 279 19.48 12.67 7.28
N PHE A 280 20.23 11.80 6.60
CA PHE A 280 19.91 10.38 6.52
C PHE A 280 20.18 9.65 7.85
N GLU A 281 21.25 10.00 8.58
CA GLU A 281 21.51 9.48 9.92
C GLU A 281 20.40 9.87 10.90
N LYS A 282 19.95 11.13 10.87
CA LYS A 282 18.83 11.57 11.71
C LYS A 282 17.54 10.84 11.34
N ARG A 283 17.26 10.65 10.04
CA ARG A 283 16.10 9.87 9.58
C ARG A 283 16.17 8.41 10.03
N LEU A 284 17.36 7.79 10.01
CA LEU A 284 17.61 6.43 10.51
C LEU A 284 17.43 6.35 12.04
N SER A 285 17.80 7.40 12.78
CA SER A 285 17.64 7.42 14.24
C SER A 285 16.17 7.42 14.71
N MET A 286 15.22 7.70 13.80
CA MET A 286 13.79 7.65 14.10
C MET A 286 13.23 6.22 14.18
N TYR A 287 13.94 5.21 13.65
CA TYR A 287 13.53 3.81 13.81
C TYR A 287 13.91 3.29 15.18
N LYS A 288 12.99 2.55 15.81
CA LYS A 288 13.23 1.94 17.12
C LYS A 288 14.28 0.82 17.12
N THR A 289 14.59 0.28 15.95
CA THR A 289 15.49 -0.87 15.78
C THR A 289 16.45 -0.65 14.62
N SER A 290 17.64 -1.21 14.74
CA SER A 290 18.65 -1.34 13.70
C SER A 290 18.30 -2.42 12.68
N ILE A 291 19.02 -2.47 11.56
CA ILE A 291 18.88 -3.57 10.57
C ILE A 291 19.21 -4.92 11.22
N LYS A 292 20.28 -4.97 12.02
CA LYS A 292 20.74 -6.21 12.65
C LYS A 292 19.70 -6.79 13.61
N GLU A 293 19.11 -5.96 14.47
CA GLU A 293 18.06 -6.39 15.39
C GLU A 293 16.83 -6.92 14.64
N ASP A 294 16.45 -6.28 13.55
CA ASP A 294 15.32 -6.72 12.73
C ASP A 294 15.58 -8.05 12.02
N ASP A 295 16.77 -8.23 11.44
CA ASP A 295 17.17 -9.49 10.83
C ASP A 295 17.25 -10.62 11.88
N GLU A 296 17.58 -10.31 13.14
CA GLU A 296 17.55 -11.27 14.26
C GLU A 296 16.10 -11.62 14.66
N ILE A 297 15.20 -10.64 14.72
CA ILE A 297 13.78 -10.88 15.02
C ILE A 297 13.13 -11.75 13.93
N LEU A 298 13.43 -11.49 12.64
CA LEU A 298 12.90 -12.29 11.52
C LEU A 298 13.34 -13.75 11.53
N LYS A 299 14.46 -14.08 12.18
CA LYS A 299 14.94 -15.47 12.34
C LYS A 299 14.23 -16.22 13.47
N SER A 300 13.45 -15.54 14.30
CA SER A 300 12.69 -16.17 15.38
C SER A 300 11.54 -16.98 14.79
N ASN A 301 11.37 -18.22 15.27
CA ASN A 301 10.32 -19.14 14.79
C ASN A 301 8.89 -18.73 15.21
N ASN A 302 8.72 -17.71 16.04
CA ASN A 302 7.44 -17.39 16.67
C ASN A 302 7.10 -15.90 16.58
N ILE A 303 7.12 -15.35 15.36
CA ILE A 303 6.69 -13.97 15.09
C ILE A 303 5.32 -13.96 14.41
N SER A 304 4.47 -13.02 14.81
CA SER A 304 3.18 -12.82 14.13
C SER A 304 3.40 -12.27 12.72
N LEU A 305 2.48 -12.57 11.81
CA LEU A 305 2.58 -12.10 10.43
C LEU A 305 2.55 -10.56 10.35
N LYS A 306 1.74 -9.91 11.19
CA LYS A 306 1.69 -8.44 11.32
C LYS A 306 3.05 -7.86 11.70
N LEU A 307 3.74 -8.50 12.65
CA LEU A 307 5.08 -8.08 13.04
C LEU A 307 6.09 -8.35 11.91
N LYS A 308 6.01 -9.50 11.25
CA LYS A 308 6.86 -9.85 10.10
C LYS A 308 6.77 -8.77 9.01
N TYR A 309 5.57 -8.40 8.57
CA TYR A 309 5.38 -7.39 7.53
C TYR A 309 5.80 -5.98 7.96
N THR A 310 5.54 -5.63 9.23
CA THR A 310 6.04 -4.36 9.79
C THR A 310 7.56 -4.29 9.75
N ILE A 311 8.25 -5.40 10.06
CA ILE A 311 9.71 -5.47 10.03
C ILE A 311 10.25 -5.41 8.61
N ILE A 312 9.68 -6.16 7.67
CA ILE A 312 10.09 -6.14 6.27
C ILE A 312 9.99 -4.72 5.70
N MET A 313 8.87 -4.03 5.93
CA MET A 313 8.65 -2.65 5.48
C MET A 313 9.71 -1.70 6.02
N ARG A 314 9.94 -1.67 7.35
CA ARG A 314 10.96 -0.75 7.91
C ARG A 314 12.38 -1.15 7.56
N LEU A 315 12.65 -2.44 7.29
CA LEU A 315 13.96 -2.91 6.82
C LEU A 315 14.26 -2.38 5.43
N SER A 316 13.28 -2.37 4.51
CA SER A 316 13.50 -1.86 3.17
C SER A 316 13.82 -0.36 3.20
N GLU A 317 13.09 0.42 3.98
CA GLU A 317 13.40 1.84 4.18
C GLU A 317 14.82 2.06 4.75
N LYS A 318 15.20 1.32 5.80
CA LYS A 318 16.55 1.40 6.38
C LYS A 318 17.63 1.03 5.38
N ARG A 319 17.42 0.01 4.55
CA ARG A 319 18.37 -0.44 3.53
C ARG A 319 18.56 0.60 2.41
N ILE A 320 17.50 1.31 2.02
CA ILE A 320 17.59 2.45 1.10
C ILE A 320 18.47 3.57 1.70
N LEU A 321 18.16 3.98 2.94
CA LEU A 321 18.92 5.03 3.64
C LEU A 321 20.40 4.66 3.85
N HIS A 322 20.69 3.41 4.22
CA HIS A 322 22.08 2.92 4.30
C HIS A 322 22.78 2.93 2.95
N GLY A 323 22.11 2.51 1.87
CA GLY A 323 22.67 2.58 0.52
C GLY A 323 23.02 4.00 0.08
N LEU A 324 22.18 4.98 0.41
CA LEU A 324 22.45 6.40 0.18
C LEU A 324 23.65 6.91 0.99
N LEU A 325 23.77 6.49 2.25
CA LEU A 325 24.92 6.81 3.10
C LEU A 325 26.21 6.20 2.54
N ASP A 326 26.17 4.95 2.07
CA ASP A 326 27.32 4.29 1.44
C ASP A 326 27.74 5.04 0.17
N ASN A 327 26.78 5.44 -0.67
CA ASN A 327 27.04 6.24 -1.86
C ASN A 327 27.66 7.60 -1.52
N LEU A 328 27.15 8.28 -0.48
CA LEU A 328 27.74 9.53 0.02
C LEU A 328 29.15 9.31 0.56
N ASN A 329 29.38 8.27 1.35
CA ASN A 329 30.68 7.98 1.96
C ASN A 329 31.74 7.67 0.90
N ASN A 330 31.37 6.91 -0.12
CA ASN A 330 32.23 6.57 -1.26
C ASN A 330 32.39 7.70 -2.29
N TRP A 331 31.57 8.75 -2.22
CA TRP A 331 31.74 9.93 -3.05
C TRP A 331 33.09 10.59 -2.80
N ASN A 332 33.93 10.60 -3.82
CA ASN A 332 35.23 11.27 -3.86
C ASN A 332 35.20 12.43 -4.86
N ASP A 333 35.77 13.58 -4.48
CA ASP A 333 35.88 14.78 -5.32
C ASP A 333 36.72 14.54 -6.60
N ASP A 334 37.49 13.45 -6.65
CA ASP A 334 38.51 13.18 -7.66
C ASP A 334 38.04 12.43 -8.91
N GLU A 335 36.91 11.71 -8.88
CA GLU A 335 36.40 11.03 -10.09
C GLU A 335 36.05 12.01 -11.21
N LYS A 336 35.58 13.22 -10.87
CA LYS A 336 35.39 14.30 -11.86
C LYS A 336 36.71 14.94 -12.29
N LYS A 337 37.75 14.98 -11.45
CA LYS A 337 39.08 15.47 -11.87
C LYS A 337 39.72 14.51 -12.86
N GLU A 338 39.56 13.20 -12.66
CA GLU A 338 40.00 12.19 -13.64
C GLU A 338 39.16 12.21 -14.92
N GLU A 339 37.85 12.41 -14.85
CA GLU A 339 37.00 12.51 -16.04
C GLU A 339 37.28 13.79 -16.86
N ILE A 340 37.54 14.92 -16.19
CA ILE A 340 37.98 16.19 -16.82
C ILE A 340 39.40 16.05 -17.39
N GLN A 341 40.31 15.34 -16.71
CA GLN A 341 41.63 15.03 -17.25
C GLN A 341 41.58 14.07 -18.44
N ARG A 342 40.69 13.06 -18.42
CA ARG A 342 40.44 12.14 -19.55
C ARG A 342 39.84 12.88 -20.75
N LYS A 343 38.90 13.81 -20.52
CA LYS A 343 38.35 14.69 -21.57
C LYS A 343 39.40 15.67 -22.13
N LYS A 344 40.27 16.24 -21.30
CA LYS A 344 41.40 17.10 -21.74
C LYS A 344 42.49 16.34 -22.49
N ARG A 345 42.74 15.06 -22.18
CA ARG A 345 43.69 14.19 -22.91
C ARG A 345 43.16 13.73 -24.28
N LYS A 346 41.84 13.79 -24.52
CA LYS A 346 41.21 13.45 -25.81
C LYS A 346 41.12 14.62 -26.80
N ILE A 347 41.44 15.85 -26.38
CA ILE A 347 41.38 17.07 -27.21
C ILE A 347 42.80 17.56 -27.57
N LYS A 348 43.84 16.75 -27.31
CA LYS A 348 45.23 17.10 -27.61
C LYS A 348 45.82 16.17 -28.65
#